data_AF-A0A433L7S6-F1
#
_entry.id   AF-A0A433L7S6-F1
#
_cell.length_a   1.000
_cell.length_b   1.000
_cell.length_c   1.000
_cell.angle_alpha   90.00
_cell.angle_beta   90.00
_cell.angle_gamma   90.00
#
_symmetry.space_group_name_H-M   'P 1'
#
loop_
_entity.id
_entity.type
_entity.pdbx_description
1 polymer ?
#
loop_
_entity_poly.entity_id
_entity_poly.type
_entity_poly.pdbx_seq_one_letter_code
_entity_poly.pdbx_strand_id
1 'polypeptide(L)'
;MSENMKKNEKSFGGPEWFWSPVAAALTTLLIGGVALVAGQPWLFPSLGPSIYLHMHKPNLESARLYNTVVGHATGVAAGAVGVLLTGASQDPSVLSSQTIALSRVGASAIAMGVCLFVQQLLKASHPPAAATALLIALGGFKLVPSDILAIAVGVGLIALIGEPLRRVRVGILFGGKRNQ
;
A
#
# COMPACT_ATOMS: atom_id res chain seq x y z
N MET A 1 36.43 8.94 14.87
CA MET A 1 35.48 9.40 13.84
C MET A 1 36.03 9.02 12.48
N SER A 2 35.65 7.85 12.00
CA SER A 2 35.66 7.41 10.58
C SER A 2 35.19 5.95 10.60
N GLU A 3 33.88 5.76 10.64
CA GLU A 3 33.13 5.35 9.45
C GLU A 3 33.62 3.97 8.97
N ASN A 4 33.11 2.93 9.64
CA ASN A 4 33.16 1.56 9.17
C ASN A 4 32.30 1.44 7.89
N MET A 5 32.84 1.93 6.78
CA MET A 5 32.30 1.79 5.42
C MET A 5 32.57 0.38 4.88
N LYS A 6 32.20 -0.65 5.65
CA LYS A 6 32.03 -2.01 5.13
C LYS A 6 30.53 -2.29 5.00
N LYS A 7 29.93 -1.79 3.92
CA LYS A 7 28.71 -2.38 3.39
C LYS A 7 28.78 -2.46 1.86
N ASN A 8 29.76 -3.23 1.40
CA ASN A 8 29.87 -3.60 0.00
C ASN A 8 29.35 -5.03 -0.22
N GLU A 9 28.13 -5.30 0.28
CA GLU A 9 27.30 -6.33 -0.36
C GLU A 9 26.67 -5.64 -1.58
N LYS A 10 27.08 -6.07 -2.78
CA LYS A 10 26.51 -5.58 -4.02
C LYS A 10 25.01 -5.88 -4.01
N SER A 11 24.20 -4.86 -3.68
CA SER A 11 22.75 -5.01 -3.68
C SER A 11 22.26 -5.31 -5.09
N PHE A 12 21.42 -6.33 -5.23
CA PHE A 12 20.93 -6.82 -6.52
C PHE A 12 20.29 -5.70 -7.35
N GLY A 13 20.73 -5.50 -8.59
CA GLY A 13 20.20 -4.48 -9.49
C GLY A 13 20.86 -3.10 -9.40
N GLY A 14 22.02 -3.01 -8.73
CA GLY A 14 22.88 -1.83 -8.78
C GLY A 14 22.60 -0.80 -7.69
N PRO A 15 23.14 0.43 -7.82
CA PRO A 15 23.06 1.45 -6.79
C PRO A 15 21.61 1.93 -6.57
N GLU A 16 21.29 2.37 -5.35
CA GLU A 16 19.93 2.71 -4.92
C GLU A 16 19.28 3.83 -5.76
N TRP A 17 20.07 4.82 -6.19
CA TRP A 17 19.61 5.93 -7.03
C TRP A 17 19.10 5.47 -8.40
N PHE A 18 19.59 4.33 -8.90
CA PHE A 18 19.16 3.75 -10.15
C PHE A 18 18.06 2.70 -9.94
N TRP A 19 18.30 1.75 -9.03
CA TRP A 19 17.37 0.64 -8.77
C TRP A 19 15.98 1.12 -8.35
N SER A 20 15.90 2.02 -7.37
CA SER A 20 14.62 2.41 -6.75
C SER A 20 13.63 3.01 -7.76
N PRO A 21 13.99 4.06 -8.54
CA PRO A 21 13.06 4.64 -9.50
C PRO A 21 12.73 3.70 -10.66
N VAL A 22 13.71 2.94 -11.17
CA VAL A 22 13.48 2.02 -12.30
C VAL A 22 12.56 0.87 -11.88
N ALA A 23 12.83 0.21 -10.75
CA ALA A 23 12.00 -0.88 -10.27
C ALA A 23 10.59 -0.41 -9.91
N ALA A 24 10.45 0.79 -9.33
CA ALA A 24 9.14 1.38 -9.05
C ALA A 24 8.36 1.70 -10.33
N ALA A 25 9.01 2.32 -11.33
CA ALA A 25 8.40 2.64 -12.62
C ALA A 25 7.95 1.37 -13.35
N LEU A 26 8.83 0.35 -13.43
CA LEU A 26 8.50 -0.93 -14.07
C LEU A 26 7.37 -1.65 -13.34
N THR A 27 7.39 -1.71 -12.01
CA THR A 27 6.29 -2.30 -11.21
C THR A 27 4.98 -1.57 -11.48
N THR A 28 4.99 -0.24 -11.54
CA THR A 28 3.82 0.57 -11.85
C THR A 28 3.30 0.30 -13.25
N LEU A 29 4.19 0.23 -14.25
CA LEU A 29 3.83 -0.08 -15.63
C LEU A 29 3.24 -1.48 -15.78
N LEU A 30 3.78 -2.47 -15.06
CA LEU A 30 3.24 -3.84 -15.09
C LEU A 30 1.82 -3.89 -14.52
N ILE A 31 1.60 -3.27 -13.36
CA ILE A 31 0.27 -3.22 -12.72
C ILE A 31 -0.70 -2.42 -13.57
N GLY A 32 -0.28 -1.25 -14.06
CA GLY A 32 -1.07 -0.40 -14.93
C GLY A 32 -1.41 -1.09 -16.25
N GLY A 33 -0.48 -1.83 -16.85
CA GLY A 33 -0.69 -2.60 -18.07
C GLY A 33 -1.72 -3.72 -17.88
N VAL A 34 -1.61 -4.47 -16.78
CA VAL A 34 -2.61 -5.50 -16.43
C VAL A 34 -3.98 -4.88 -16.16
N ALA A 35 -4.02 -3.76 -15.43
CA ALA A 35 -5.24 -3.01 -15.16
C ALA A 35 -5.90 -2.48 -16.45
N LEU A 36 -5.09 -1.97 -17.39
CA LEU A 36 -5.53 -1.49 -18.69
C LEU A 36 -6.17 -2.61 -19.52
N VAL A 37 -5.52 -3.77 -19.61
CA VAL A 37 -6.05 -4.93 -20.35
C VAL A 37 -7.33 -5.46 -19.71
N ALA A 38 -7.42 -5.47 -18.37
CA ALA A 38 -8.61 -5.90 -17.65
C ALA A 38 -9.76 -4.88 -17.68
N GLY A 39 -9.47 -3.61 -18.01
CA GLY A 39 -10.43 -2.50 -17.91
C GLY A 39 -10.88 -2.24 -16.47
N GLN A 40 -10.02 -2.48 -15.49
CA GLN A 40 -10.35 -2.39 -14.06
C GLN A 40 -9.44 -1.40 -13.33
N PRO A 41 -9.92 -0.70 -12.27
CA PRO A 41 -9.15 0.30 -11.54
C PRO A 41 -8.17 -0.32 -10.53
N TRP A 42 -7.38 -1.32 -10.94
CA TRP A 42 -6.46 -2.03 -10.03
C TRP A 42 -5.19 -1.22 -9.69
N LEU A 43 -4.89 -0.15 -10.43
CA LEU A 43 -3.82 0.80 -10.11
C LEU A 43 -4.42 2.06 -9.45
N PHE A 44 -4.54 2.03 -8.12
CA PHE A 44 -5.08 3.15 -7.32
C PHE A 44 -4.00 3.84 -6.46
N PRO A 45 -4.23 5.11 -6.02
CA PRO A 45 -3.17 5.94 -5.46
C PRO A 45 -2.44 5.38 -4.23
N SER A 46 -3.11 4.60 -3.38
CA SER A 46 -2.46 4.01 -2.20
C SER A 46 -1.42 2.94 -2.54
N LEU A 47 -1.39 2.40 -3.76
CA LEU A 47 -0.32 1.48 -4.18
C LEU A 47 1.02 2.18 -4.39
N GLY A 48 1.05 3.49 -4.68
CA GLY A 48 2.30 4.23 -4.90
C GLY A 48 3.26 4.13 -3.70
N PRO A 49 2.81 4.48 -2.48
CA PRO A 49 3.58 4.27 -1.27
C PRO A 49 3.93 2.79 -0.98
N SER A 50 3.08 1.82 -1.36
CA SER A 50 3.40 0.38 -1.24
C SER A 50 4.55 -0.01 -2.18
N ILE A 51 4.52 0.43 -3.44
CA ILE A 51 5.62 0.27 -4.40
C ILE A 51 6.89 0.90 -3.84
N TYR A 52 6.79 2.12 -3.32
CA TYR A 52 7.92 2.83 -2.69
C TYR A 52 8.54 2.01 -1.55
N LEU A 53 7.73 1.46 -0.65
CA LEU A 53 8.24 0.61 0.44
C LEU A 53 8.96 -0.63 -0.08
N HIS A 54 8.38 -1.32 -1.07
CA HIS A 54 8.98 -2.54 -1.62
C HIS A 54 10.26 -2.28 -2.43
N MET A 55 10.36 -1.15 -3.14
CA MET A 55 11.48 -0.86 -4.04
C MET A 55 12.58 -0.02 -3.41
N HIS A 56 12.21 0.97 -2.59
CA HIS A 56 13.14 1.95 -2.03
C HIS A 56 13.48 1.67 -0.56
N LYS A 57 12.52 1.18 0.25
CA LYS A 57 12.74 0.84 1.67
C LYS A 57 12.47 -0.64 1.99
N PRO A 58 13.08 -1.59 1.26
CA PRO A 58 12.71 -3.01 1.31
C PRO A 58 13.02 -3.70 2.65
N ASN A 59 13.87 -3.09 3.48
CA ASN A 59 14.28 -3.58 4.81
C ASN A 59 13.31 -3.19 5.92
N LEU A 60 12.41 -2.23 5.70
CA LEU A 60 11.43 -1.84 6.72
C LEU A 60 10.42 -2.96 6.94
N GLU A 61 9.96 -3.12 8.17
CA GLU A 61 8.93 -4.10 8.50
C GLU A 61 7.64 -3.82 7.72
N SER A 62 7.33 -2.55 7.46
CA SER A 62 6.19 -2.11 6.68
C SER A 62 6.21 -2.56 5.21
N ALA A 63 7.36 -3.00 4.68
CA ALA A 63 7.47 -3.56 3.34
C ALA A 63 7.26 -5.09 3.32
N ARG A 64 7.14 -5.75 4.48
CA ARG A 64 6.91 -7.21 4.53
C ARG A 64 5.52 -7.55 3.98
N LEU A 65 5.42 -8.67 3.27
CA LEU A 65 4.16 -9.19 2.72
C LEU A 65 2.99 -9.20 3.73
N TYR A 66 3.24 -9.66 4.96
CA TYR A 66 2.22 -9.67 6.02
C TYR A 66 1.69 -8.25 6.29
N ASN A 67 2.58 -7.27 6.48
CA ASN A 67 2.18 -5.89 6.74
C ASN A 67 1.45 -5.30 5.53
N THR A 68 1.91 -5.54 4.31
CA THR A 68 1.23 -5.06 3.09
C THR A 68 -0.20 -5.60 3.02
N VAL A 69 -0.39 -6.93 3.09
CA VAL A 69 -1.70 -7.55 2.92
C VAL A 69 -2.64 -7.26 4.10
N VAL A 70 -2.18 -7.51 5.33
CA VAL A 70 -3.01 -7.32 6.54
C VAL A 70 -3.25 -5.84 6.82
N GLY A 71 -2.25 -5.00 6.54
CA GLY A 71 -2.40 -3.56 6.61
C GLY A 71 -3.51 -3.08 5.68
N HIS A 72 -3.45 -3.41 4.38
CA HIS A 72 -4.49 -3.00 3.44
C HIS A 72 -5.87 -3.57 3.79
N ALA A 73 -5.97 -4.82 4.23
CA ALA A 73 -7.22 -5.40 4.71
C ALA A 73 -7.79 -4.60 5.91
N THR A 74 -6.92 -4.20 6.84
CA THR A 74 -7.27 -3.32 7.96
C THR A 74 -7.72 -1.95 7.47
N GLY A 75 -7.04 -1.38 6.47
CA GLY A 75 -7.43 -0.12 5.85
C GLY A 75 -8.82 -0.18 5.22
N VAL A 76 -9.15 -1.27 4.52
CA VAL A 76 -10.48 -1.51 3.97
C VAL A 76 -11.54 -1.55 5.07
N ALA A 77 -11.30 -2.36 6.11
CA ALA A 77 -12.23 -2.49 7.23
C ALA A 77 -12.43 -1.14 7.96
N ALA A 78 -11.35 -0.40 8.20
CA ALA A 78 -11.40 0.90 8.85
C ALA A 78 -12.16 1.95 8.01
N GLY A 79 -11.93 1.97 6.70
CA GLY A 79 -12.70 2.79 5.76
C GLY A 79 -14.19 2.46 5.81
N ALA A 80 -14.54 1.18 5.80
CA ALA A 80 -15.92 0.72 5.92
C ALA A 80 -16.56 1.16 7.25
N VAL A 81 -15.86 1.00 8.38
CA VAL A 81 -16.34 1.46 9.70
C VAL A 81 -16.63 2.96 9.67
N GLY A 82 -15.71 3.78 9.17
CA GLY A 82 -15.91 5.23 9.07
C GLY A 82 -17.12 5.61 8.22
N VAL A 83 -17.28 4.97 7.05
CA VAL A 83 -18.42 5.22 6.14
C VAL A 83 -19.75 4.80 6.75
N LEU A 84 -19.80 3.63 7.39
CA LEU A 84 -21.03 3.08 7.99
C LEU A 84 -21.48 3.91 9.20
N LEU A 85 -20.55 4.33 10.07
CA LEU A 85 -20.88 5.11 11.27
C LEU A 85 -21.37 6.53 10.96
N THR A 86 -20.98 7.10 9.82
CA THR A 86 -21.33 8.47 9.44
C THR A 86 -22.40 8.56 8.37
N GLY A 87 -22.85 7.43 7.81
CA GLY A 87 -23.79 7.41 6.69
C GLY A 87 -23.20 7.92 5.37
N ALA A 88 -21.87 8.07 5.28
CA ALA A 88 -21.22 8.69 4.13
C ALA A 88 -21.41 7.89 2.81
N SER A 89 -21.97 6.68 2.84
CA SER A 89 -22.25 5.89 1.64
C SER A 89 -23.23 6.56 0.67
N GLN A 90 -24.08 7.47 1.18
CA GLN A 90 -25.05 8.22 0.37
C GLN A 90 -24.47 9.48 -0.28
N ASP A 91 -23.31 9.94 0.19
CA ASP A 91 -22.68 11.15 -0.34
C ASP A 91 -21.85 10.84 -1.59
N PRO A 92 -21.75 11.80 -2.53
CA PRO A 92 -20.90 11.63 -3.69
C PRO A 92 -19.41 11.46 -3.32
N SER A 93 -18.66 10.89 -4.25
CA SER A 93 -17.19 10.82 -4.17
C SER A 93 -16.60 12.23 -4.23
N VAL A 94 -15.65 12.54 -3.34
CA VAL A 94 -15.03 13.87 -3.26
C VAL A 94 -14.36 14.28 -4.57
N LEU A 95 -13.72 13.33 -5.27
CA LEU A 95 -13.07 13.62 -6.56
C LEU A 95 -14.07 13.89 -7.68
N SER A 96 -15.26 13.29 -7.60
CA SER A 96 -16.32 13.49 -8.60
C SER A 96 -17.12 14.77 -8.35
N SER A 97 -17.39 15.11 -7.08
CA SER A 97 -18.18 16.29 -6.72
C SER A 97 -17.36 17.56 -6.55
N GLN A 98 -16.02 17.46 -6.53
CA GLN A 98 -15.08 18.56 -6.26
C GLN A 98 -15.37 19.32 -4.95
N THR A 99 -16.10 18.67 -4.03
CA THR A 99 -16.58 19.21 -2.76
C THR A 99 -16.59 18.10 -1.72
N ILE A 100 -16.50 18.44 -0.43
CA ILE A 100 -16.45 17.47 0.66
C ILE A 100 -17.63 17.65 1.62
N ALA A 101 -18.41 16.58 1.80
CA ALA A 101 -19.49 16.53 2.78
C ALA A 101 -18.94 16.32 4.20
N LEU A 102 -19.65 16.83 5.22
CA LEU A 102 -19.24 16.70 6.61
C LEU A 102 -19.15 15.23 7.06
N SER A 103 -20.06 14.39 6.60
CA SER A 103 -20.06 12.93 6.76
C SER A 103 -18.75 12.30 6.23
N ARG A 104 -18.25 12.72 5.07
CA ARG A 104 -16.98 12.24 4.48
C ARG A 104 -15.77 12.66 5.32
N VAL A 105 -15.80 13.86 5.91
CA VAL A 105 -14.77 14.31 6.87
C VAL A 105 -14.79 13.42 8.11
N GLY A 106 -15.97 13.20 8.70
CA GLY A 106 -16.14 12.31 9.85
C GLY A 106 -15.69 10.87 9.55
N ALA A 107 -16.09 10.33 8.39
CA ALA A 107 -15.70 9.00 7.94
C ALA A 107 -14.17 8.88 7.84
N SER A 108 -13.51 9.90 7.28
CA SER A 108 -12.07 9.93 7.12
C SER A 108 -11.33 9.97 8.45
N ALA A 109 -11.82 10.75 9.41
CA ALA A 109 -11.24 10.83 10.75
C ALA A 109 -11.37 9.49 11.50
N ILE A 110 -12.57 8.89 11.49
CA ILE A 110 -12.81 7.58 12.11
C ILE A 110 -11.97 6.50 11.44
N ALA A 111 -11.97 6.44 10.11
CA ALA A 111 -11.22 5.46 9.35
C ALA A 111 -9.72 5.56 9.63
N MET A 112 -9.16 6.77 9.70
CA MET A 112 -7.75 6.98 10.04
C MET A 112 -7.42 6.47 11.44
N GLY A 113 -8.22 6.87 12.45
CA GLY A 113 -8.02 6.46 13.84
C GLY A 113 -8.11 4.93 14.01
N VAL A 114 -9.15 4.31 13.47
CA VAL A 114 -9.35 2.85 13.52
C VAL A 114 -8.23 2.13 12.78
N CYS A 115 -7.84 2.59 11.60
CA CYS A 115 -6.78 1.97 10.80
C CYS A 115 -5.46 1.92 11.56
N LEU A 116 -5.04 3.04 12.15
CA LEU A 116 -3.79 3.11 12.91
C LEU A 116 -3.85 2.28 14.19
N PHE A 117 -4.97 2.37 14.93
CA PHE A 117 -5.17 1.60 16.15
C PHE A 117 -5.09 0.09 15.90
N VAL A 118 -5.85 -0.42 14.92
CA VAL A 118 -5.90 -1.85 14.63
C VAL A 118 -4.57 -2.36 14.08
N GLN A 119 -3.89 -1.61 13.21
CA GLN A 119 -2.56 -2.01 12.73
C GLN A 119 -1.52 -2.09 13.85
N GLN A 120 -1.60 -1.22 14.85
CA GLN A 120 -0.72 -1.28 16.03
C GLN A 120 -0.98 -2.56 16.83
N LEU A 121 -2.25 -2.94 17.02
CA LEU A 121 -2.63 -4.19 17.70
C LEU A 121 -2.15 -5.43 16.94
N LEU A 122 -2.33 -5.44 15.61
CA LEU A 122 -1.96 -6.56 14.75
C LEU A 122 -0.46 -6.62 14.39
N LYS A 123 0.32 -5.62 14.84
CA LYS A 123 1.72 -5.41 14.44
C LYS A 123 1.91 -5.41 12.91
N ALA A 124 0.89 -4.94 12.20
CA ALA A 124 0.79 -4.94 10.74
C ALA A 124 0.97 -3.52 10.19
N SER A 125 1.92 -2.76 10.75
CA SER A 125 2.15 -1.36 10.37
C SER A 125 2.52 -1.26 8.89
N HIS A 126 1.62 -0.65 8.12
CA HIS A 126 1.74 -0.41 6.70
C HIS A 126 1.09 0.95 6.40
N PRO A 127 1.87 2.05 6.42
CA PRO A 127 1.36 3.40 6.15
C PRO A 127 0.49 3.54 4.89
N PRO A 128 0.76 2.85 3.76
CA PRO A 128 -0.11 2.92 2.57
C PRO A 128 -1.55 2.45 2.80
N ALA A 129 -1.79 1.61 3.82
CA ALA A 129 -3.14 1.19 4.16
C ALA A 129 -3.99 2.30 4.76
N ALA A 130 -3.40 3.32 5.40
CA ALA A 130 -4.12 4.51 5.83
C ALA A 130 -4.69 5.28 4.63
N ALA A 131 -3.94 5.35 3.52
CA ALA A 131 -4.45 5.90 2.27
C ALA A 131 -5.56 5.03 1.66
N THR A 132 -5.56 3.72 1.90
CA THR A 132 -6.66 2.82 1.48
C THR A 132 -7.94 3.06 2.29
N ALA A 133 -7.80 3.30 3.60
CA ALA A 133 -8.90 3.68 4.46
C ALA A 133 -9.53 5.01 4.00
N LEU A 134 -8.70 6.01 3.69
CA LEU A 134 -9.15 7.29 3.14
C LEU A 134 -9.78 7.15 1.75
N LEU A 135 -9.23 6.29 0.89
CA LEU A 135 -9.75 6.04 -0.43
C LEU A 135 -11.23 5.56 -0.39
N ILE A 136 -11.58 4.72 0.59
CA ILE A 136 -12.98 4.31 0.83
C ILE A 136 -13.78 5.43 1.52
N ALA A 137 -13.21 6.05 2.56
CA ALA A 137 -13.89 7.09 3.33
C ALA A 137 -14.30 8.28 2.46
N LEU A 138 -13.45 8.69 1.52
CA LEU A 138 -13.69 9.79 0.57
C LEU A 138 -14.54 9.37 -0.65
N GLY A 139 -14.95 8.10 -0.73
CA GLY A 139 -15.80 7.57 -1.78
C GLY A 139 -15.09 7.31 -3.11
N GLY A 140 -13.77 7.15 -3.12
CA GLY A 140 -13.01 6.71 -4.29
C GLY A 140 -13.29 5.25 -4.66
N PHE A 141 -13.51 4.40 -3.65
CA PHE A 141 -14.09 3.06 -3.80
C PHE A 141 -15.28 2.92 -2.86
N LYS A 142 -16.35 2.27 -3.35
CA LYS A 142 -17.59 2.03 -2.61
C LYS A 142 -17.54 0.68 -1.89
N LEU A 143 -18.44 0.49 -0.93
CA LEU A 143 -18.59 -0.77 -0.19
C LEU A 143 -19.41 -1.80 -1.00
N VAL A 144 -19.00 -2.03 -2.24
CA VAL A 144 -19.61 -3.02 -3.15
C VAL A 144 -18.56 -4.08 -3.52
N PRO A 145 -18.98 -5.33 -3.82
CA PRO A 145 -18.03 -6.42 -4.04
C PRO A 145 -16.99 -6.15 -5.14
N SER A 146 -17.37 -5.47 -6.23
CA SER A 146 -16.45 -5.12 -7.33
C SER A 146 -15.29 -4.25 -6.89
N ASP A 147 -15.58 -3.27 -6.04
CA ASP A 147 -14.63 -2.25 -5.59
C ASP A 147 -13.67 -2.84 -4.56
N ILE A 148 -14.19 -3.64 -3.63
CA ILE A 148 -13.37 -4.37 -2.66
C ILE A 148 -12.48 -5.39 -3.37
N LEU A 149 -13.01 -6.08 -4.39
CA LEU A 149 -12.21 -7.00 -5.21
C LEU A 149 -11.11 -6.26 -5.99
N ALA A 150 -11.40 -5.07 -6.55
CA ALA A 150 -10.39 -4.26 -7.22
C ALA A 150 -9.25 -3.87 -6.29
N ILE A 151 -9.54 -3.49 -5.04
CA ILE A 151 -8.51 -3.25 -4.02
C ILE A 151 -7.72 -4.52 -3.75
N ALA A 152 -8.39 -5.64 -3.52
CA ALA A 152 -7.73 -6.92 -3.24
C ALA A 152 -6.81 -7.38 -4.38
N VAL A 153 -7.24 -7.21 -5.64
CA VAL A 153 -6.42 -7.53 -6.82
C VAL A 153 -5.23 -6.59 -6.93
N GLY A 154 -5.42 -5.26 -6.76
CA GLY A 154 -4.30 -4.32 -6.79
C GLY A 154 -3.24 -4.59 -5.72
N VAL A 155 -3.67 -4.88 -4.49
CA VAL A 155 -2.79 -5.31 -3.39
C VAL A 155 -2.13 -6.65 -3.72
N GLY A 156 -2.89 -7.59 -4.29
CA GLY A 156 -2.40 -8.90 -4.72
C GLY A 156 -1.31 -8.79 -5.79
N LEU A 157 -1.45 -7.88 -6.76
CA LEU A 157 -0.45 -7.62 -7.79
C LEU A 157 0.84 -7.04 -7.19
N ILE A 158 0.74 -6.10 -6.25
CA ILE A 158 1.91 -5.60 -5.51
C ILE A 158 2.54 -6.69 -4.66
N ALA A 159 1.76 -7.52 -3.99
CA ALA A 159 2.27 -8.66 -3.25
C ALA A 159 3.03 -9.64 -4.18
N LEU A 160 2.45 -9.95 -5.35
CA LEU A 160 3.00 -10.88 -6.32
C LEU A 160 4.31 -10.37 -6.94
N ILE A 161 4.36 -9.09 -7.33
CA ILE A 161 5.51 -8.49 -8.03
C ILE A 161 6.54 -7.95 -7.02
N GLY A 162 6.06 -7.22 -6.03
CA GLY A 162 6.87 -6.48 -5.09
C GLY A 162 7.54 -7.34 -4.03
N GLU A 163 6.93 -8.42 -3.53
CA GLU A 163 7.56 -9.27 -2.51
C GLU A 163 8.79 -10.02 -3.07
N PRO A 164 8.75 -10.64 -4.27
CA PRO A 164 9.95 -11.23 -4.86
C PRO A 164 11.07 -10.20 -5.05
N LEU A 165 10.77 -9.04 -5.64
CA LEU A 165 11.76 -7.97 -5.86
C LEU A 165 12.36 -7.48 -4.53
N ARG A 166 11.53 -7.31 -3.50
CA ARG A 166 11.96 -6.97 -2.15
C ARG A 166 12.90 -8.04 -1.59
N ARG A 167 12.52 -9.33 -1.63
CA ARG A 167 13.32 -10.45 -1.12
C ARG A 167 14.68 -10.57 -1.81
N VAL A 168 14.71 -10.40 -3.13
CA VAL A 168 15.96 -10.40 -3.89
C VAL A 168 16.84 -9.23 -3.44
N ARG A 169 16.25 -8.02 -3.31
CA ARG A 169 16.99 -6.81 -2.92
C ARG A 169 17.57 -6.88 -1.52
N VAL A 170 16.89 -7.53 -0.57
CA VAL A 170 17.37 -7.73 0.81
C VAL A 170 18.20 -9.00 1.01
N GLY A 171 18.49 -9.76 -0.06
CA GLY A 171 19.35 -10.95 0.01
C GLY A 171 18.73 -12.18 0.70
N ILE A 172 17.41 -12.17 0.99
CA ILE A 172 16.73 -13.29 1.68
C ILE A 172 16.71 -14.56 0.80
N LEU A 173 16.64 -14.41 -0.53
CA LEU A 173 16.67 -15.55 -1.45
C LEU A 173 18.05 -16.23 -1.56
N PHE A 174 19.12 -15.55 -1.13
CA PHE A 174 20.50 -16.04 -1.23
C PHE A 174 21.13 -16.40 0.12
N GLY A 175 20.32 -16.67 1.16
CA GLY A 175 20.83 -17.21 2.44
C GLY A 175 21.56 -16.20 3.32
N GLY A 176 21.33 -14.89 3.16
CA GLY A 176 21.88 -13.86 4.05
C GLY A 176 21.34 -14.01 5.48
N LYS A 177 22.23 -14.29 6.44
CA LYS A 177 21.91 -14.43 7.87
C LYS A 177 21.17 -13.18 8.37
N ARG A 178 20.05 -13.41 9.06
CA ARG A 178 19.42 -12.42 9.95
C ARG A 178 20.43 -12.09 11.06
N ASN A 179 21.07 -10.93 10.99
CA ASN A 179 21.69 -10.37 12.18
C ASN A 179 20.55 -9.86 13.07
N GLN A 180 20.51 -10.42 14.28
CA GLN A 180 19.58 -10.08 15.36
C GLN A 180 19.71 -8.62 15.78
#